data_AF-A0A7Z9Y6T3-F1
#
_entry.id   AF-A0A7Z9Y6T3-F1
#
_cell.length_a   1.000
_cell.length_b   1.000
_cell.length_c   1.000
_cell.angle_alpha   90.00
_cell.angle_beta   90.00
_cell.angle_gamma   90.00
#
_symmetry.space_group_name_H-M   'P 1'
#
loop_
_entity.id
_entity.type
_entity.pdbx_description
1 polymer ?
#
loop_
_entity_poly.entity_id
_entity_poly.type
_entity_poly.pdbx_seq_one_letter_code
_entity_poly.pdbx_strand_id
1 'polypeptide(L)' 'MIAQGVAAGEWRDVPAEETARTFISLFEGVLLVWSILPEAFALDRQLDTAVTLLPTGLQANGGDVL' A
#
# COMPACT_ATOMS: atom_id res chain seq x y z
N MET A 1 9.29 8.15 3.65
CA MET A 1 8.55 8.36 2.39
C MET A 1 7.18 8.98 2.63
N ILE A 2 6.22 8.35 3.35
CA ILE A 2 4.86 8.91 3.55
C ILE A 2 4.86 10.37 4.02
N ALA A 3 5.59 10.67 5.10
CA ALA A 3 5.71 12.05 5.58
C ALA A 3 6.31 13.04 4.56
N GLN A 4 7.20 12.58 3.68
CA GLN A 4 7.80 13.41 2.64
C GLN A 4 6.80 13.71 1.52
N GLY A 5 6.03 12.71 1.07
CA GLY A 5 5.00 12.92 0.04
C GLY A 5 3.85 13.80 0.54
N VAL A 6 3.49 13.70 1.82
CA VAL A 6 2.53 14.63 2.46
C VAL A 6 3.12 16.05 2.49
N ALA A 7 4.37 16.21 2.96
CA ALA A 7 5.02 17.53 3.03
C ALA A 7 5.22 18.18 1.66
N ALA A 8 5.40 17.39 0.60
CA ALA A 8 5.51 17.86 -0.78
C ALA A 8 4.15 18.17 -1.44
N GLY A 9 3.03 17.83 -0.78
CA GLY A 9 1.68 17.97 -1.35
C GLY A 9 1.33 16.93 -2.41
N GLU A 10 2.16 15.89 -2.59
CA GLU A 10 1.91 14.78 -3.53
C GLU A 10 0.81 13.85 -3.00
N TRP A 11 0.74 13.69 -1.68
CA TRP A 11 -0.24 12.85 -0.98
C TRP A 11 -1.13 13.68 -0.07
N ARG A 12 -2.37 13.21 0.12
CA ARG A 12 -3.33 13.80 1.05
C ARG A 12 -2.78 13.78 2.48
N ASP A 13 -3.21 14.73 3.29
CA ASP A 13 -2.78 14.82 4.68
C ASP A 13 -3.25 13.58 5.47
N VAL A 14 -2.30 12.72 5.83
CA VAL A 14 -2.53 11.47 6.57
C VAL A 14 -1.57 11.36 7.74
N PRO A 15 -1.95 10.67 8.82
CA PRO A 15 -1.02 10.31 9.90
C PRO A 15 0.05 9.37 9.34
N ALA A 16 1.24 9.92 9.07
CA ALA A 16 2.27 9.21 8.32
C ALA A 16 2.76 7.91 8.98
N GLU A 17 2.88 7.91 10.32
CA GLU A 17 3.31 6.73 11.08
C GLU A 17 2.25 5.62 11.06
N GLU A 18 0.99 5.96 11.30
CA GLU A 18 -0.12 5.00 11.26
C GLU A 18 -0.26 4.41 9.86
N THR A 19 -0.20 5.25 8.83
CA THR A 19 -0.26 4.82 7.43
C THR A 19 0.89 3.86 7.09
N ALA A 20 2.11 4.14 7.57
CA ALA A 20 3.24 3.26 7.38
C ALA A 20 3.03 1.90 8.06
N ARG A 21 2.49 1.88 9.29
CA ARG A 21 2.14 0.65 10.00
C ARG A 21 1.10 -0.16 9.22
N THR A 22 0.04 0.48 8.73
CA THR A 22 -0.97 -0.19 7.90
C THR A 22 -0.36 -0.85 6.66
N PHE A 23 0.53 -0.14 5.95
CA PHE A 23 1.18 -0.69 4.75
C PHE A 23 2.04 -1.91 5.10
N ILE A 24 2.84 -1.82 6.17
CA ILE A 24 3.67 -2.93 6.64
C ILE A 24 2.79 -4.13 7.00
N SER A 25 1.74 -3.93 7.80
CA SER A 25 0.85 -5.02 8.21
C SER A 25 0.14 -5.70 7.03
N LEU A 26 -0.20 -4.95 5.97
CA LEU A 26 -0.77 -5.52 4.74
C LEU A 26 0.24 -6.43 4.03
N PHE A 27 1.49 -5.97 3.87
CA PHE A 27 2.53 -6.80 3.25
C PHE A 27 2.87 -8.03 4.11
N GLU A 28 3.00 -7.86 5.43
CA GLU A 28 3.25 -8.99 6.35
C GLU A 28 2.13 -10.03 6.28
N GLY A 29 0.87 -9.60 6.26
CA GLY A 29 -0.28 -10.49 6.12
C GLY A 29 -0.24 -11.29 4.81
N VAL A 30 0.05 -10.62 3.69
CA VAL A 30 0.17 -11.28 2.38
C VAL A 30 1.33 -12.28 2.37
N LEU A 31 2.50 -11.90 2.91
CA LEU A 31 3.66 -12.78 2.98
C LEU A 31 3.42 -13.99 3.90
N LEU A 32 2.71 -13.79 5.01
CA LEU A 32 2.34 -14.86 5.92
C LEU A 32 1.43 -15.88 5.23
N VAL A 33 0.38 -15.42 4.55
CA VAL A 33 -0.53 -16.30 3.80
C VAL A 33 0.23 -17.04 2.70
N TRP A 34 1.07 -16.34 1.94
CA TRP A 34 1.90 -16.95 0.90
C TRP A 34 2.86 -18.00 1.46
N SER A 35 3.43 -17.80 2.65
CA SER A 35 4.33 -18.78 3.28
C SER A 35 3.64 -20.11 3.62
N ILE A 36 2.32 -20.10 3.81
CA ILE A 36 1.52 -21.28 4.17
C ILE A 36 0.94 -21.95 2.92
N LEU A 37 0.51 -21.16 1.93
CA LEU A 37 -0.17 -21.66 0.73
C LEU A 37 0.38 -21.00 -0.55
N PRO A 38 1.65 -21.25 -0.91
CA PRO A 38 2.32 -20.53 -1.98
C PRO A 38 1.70 -20.79 -3.37
N GLU A 39 1.16 -22.00 -3.59
CA GLU A 39 0.57 -22.39 -4.88
C GLU A 39 -0.78 -21.71 -5.15
N ALA A 40 -1.48 -21.25 -4.12
CA ALA A 40 -2.75 -20.54 -4.26
C ALA A 40 -2.57 -19.02 -4.39
N PHE A 41 -1.34 -18.51 -4.27
CA PHE A 41 -1.06 -17.08 -4.22
C PHE A 41 0.02 -16.70 -5.24
N ALA A 42 -0.39 -16.04 -6.32
CA ALA A 42 0.51 -15.37 -7.25
C ALA A 42 1.11 -14.12 -6.59
N LEU A 43 2.12 -14.32 -5.75
CA LEU A 43 2.71 -13.27 -4.91
C LEU A 43 3.21 -12.07 -5.73
N ASP A 44 3.81 -12.35 -6.88
CA ASP A 44 4.25 -11.33 -7.85
C ASP A 44 3.13 -10.36 -8.22
N ARG A 45 1.97 -10.88 -8.62
CA ARG A 45 0.80 -10.07 -9.01
C ARG A 45 0.21 -9.30 -7.82
N GLN A 46 0.20 -9.92 -6.64
CA GLN A 46 -0.35 -9.31 -5.44
C GLN A 46 0.51 -8.13 -4.96
N LEU A 47 1.84 -8.29 -4.99
CA LEU A 47 2.76 -7.21 -4.66
C LEU A 47 2.68 -6.07 -5.70
N ASP A 48 2.65 -6.39 -6.99
CA ASP A 48 2.53 -5.39 -8.06
C ASP A 48 1.22 -4.57 -7.95
N THR A 49 0.13 -5.26 -7.66
CA THR A 49 -1.17 -4.63 -7.39
C THR A 49 -1.10 -3.73 -6.15
N ALA A 50 -0.49 -4.20 -5.06
CA ALA A 50 -0.40 -3.44 -3.81
C ALA A 50 0.46 -2.16 -3.97
N VAL A 51 1.60 -2.23 -4.65
CA VAL A 51 2.46 -1.05 -4.89
C VAL A 51 1.81 -0.05 -5.85
N THR A 52 0.80 -0.46 -6.62
CA THR A 52 0.02 0.44 -7.47
C THR A 52 -1.14 1.07 -6.68
N LEU A 53 -1.94 0.26 -5.99
CA LEU A 53 -3.17 0.72 -5.32
C LEU A 53 -2.89 1.53 -4.05
N LEU A 54 -1.91 1.12 -3.24
CA LEU A 54 -1.66 1.76 -1.95
C LEU A 54 -1.22 3.23 -2.10
N PRO A 55 -0.27 3.58 -3.00
CA PRO A 55 0.06 4.98 -3.24
C PRO A 55 -1.07 5.74 -3.93
N THR A 56 -1.84 5.08 -4.82
CA THR A 56 -3.00 5.70 -5.48
C THR A 56 -4.04 6.14 -4.43
N GLY A 57 -4.31 5.32 -3.41
CA GLY A 57 -5.19 5.68 -2.29
C GLY A 57 -4.67 6.81 -1.38
N LEU A 58 -3.42 7.23 -1.56
CA LEU A 58 -2.83 8.38 -0.85
C LEU A 58 -2.81 9.66 -1.68
N GLN A 59 -3.15 9.64 -2.98
CA GLN A 59 -3.10 10.84 -3.82
C GLN A 59 -4.05 11.95 -3.33
N ALA A 60 -3.58 13.20 -3.41
CA ALA A 60 -4.23 14.38 -2.81
C ALA A 60 -5.56 14.78 -3.47
N ASN A 61 -5.81 14.34 -4.71
CA ASN A 61 -7.06 14.52 -5.42
C ASN A 61 -7.59 13.14 -5.77
N GLY A 62 -8.86 12.87 -5.49
CA GLY A 62 -9.50 11.61 -5.83
C GLY A 62 -9.21 11.25 -7.29
N GLY A 63 -8.33 10.27 -7.50
CA GLY A 63 -8.36 9.53 -8.75
C GLY A 63 -9.72 8.86 -8.76
N ASP A 64 -10.54 9.19 -9.76
CA ASP A 64 -11.71 8.41 -10.13
C ASP A 64 -11.31 6.94 -10.12
N VAL A 65 -11.73 6.22 -9.08
CA VAL A 65 -11.68 4.76 -9.08
C VAL A 65 -12.94 4.32 -9.80
N LEU A 66 -12.76 3.85 -11.03
CA LEU A 66 -13.74 3.08 -11.80
C LEU A 66 -14.29 1.89 -10.99
#